data_AF-A0A967XHQ4-F1
#
_entry.id   AF-A0A967XHQ4-F1
#
_cell.length_a   1.000
_cell.length_b   1.000
_cell.length_c   1.000
_cell.angle_alpha   90.00
_cell.angle_beta   90.00
_cell.angle_gamma   90.00
#
_symmetry.space_group_name_H-M   'P 1'
#
loop_
_entity.id
_entity.type
_entity.pdbx_description
1 polymer ?
#
loop_
_entity_poly.entity_id
_entity_poly.type
_entity_poly.pdbx_seq_one_letter_code
_entity_poly.pdbx_strand_id
1 'polypeptide(L)' 'MTVAGTVHKVRRRRISRGRTMIDAVVGDGSSYLTAVWFNPYIKVREGSEVVLSGKVERFR' A
#
# COMPACT_ATOMS: atom_id res chain seq x y z
N MET A 1 4.26 -9.48 9.20
CA MET A 1 5.58 -8.98 8.73
C MET A 1 5.57 -7.47 8.84
N THR A 2 6.66 -6.89 9.31
CA THR A 2 6.85 -5.44 9.34
C THR A 2 7.80 -5.05 8.21
N VAL A 3 7.46 -4.01 7.47
CA VAL A 3 8.24 -3.48 6.34
C VAL A 3 8.39 -1.98 6.53
N ALA A 4 9.62 -1.48 6.41
CA ALA A 4 9.90 -0.06 6.33
C ALA A 4 10.35 0.28 4.89
N GLY A 5 9.86 1.38 4.33
CA GLY A 5 10.25 1.80 2.99
C GLY A 5 9.59 3.08 2.52
N THR A 6 9.94 3.50 1.31
CA THR A 6 9.41 4.69 0.65
C THR A 6 8.22 4.32 -0.24
N VAL A 7 7.18 5.15 -0.20
CA VAL A 7 6.03 5.00 -1.10
C VAL A 7 6.37 5.61 -2.46
N HIS A 8 6.36 4.78 -3.50
CA HIS A 8 6.65 5.20 -4.87
C HIS A 8 5.41 5.57 -5.67
N LYS A 9 4.29 4.91 -5.39
CA LYS A 9 3.04 5.12 -6.14
C LYS A 9 1.84 4.88 -5.25
N VAL A 10 0.81 5.72 -5.36
CA VAL A 10 -0.48 5.52 -4.66
C VAL A 10 -1.61 5.50 -5.67
N ARG A 11 -2.48 4.48 -5.61
CA ARG A 11 -3.66 4.37 -6.44
C ARG A 11 -4.91 4.17 -5.59
N ARG A 12 -5.91 5.01 -5.80
CA ARG A 12 -7.24 4.88 -5.18
C ARG A 12 -8.23 4.36 -6.21
N ARG A 13 -8.94 3.28 -5.90
CA ARG A 13 -9.94 2.70 -6.79
C ARG A 13 -11.22 2.41 -6.05
N ARG A 14 -12.36 2.71 -6.69
CA ARG A 14 -13.65 2.21 -6.24
C ARG A 14 -13.74 0.72 -6.58
N ILE A 15 -14.20 -0.07 -5.63
CA ILE A 15 -14.48 -1.50 -5.77
C ILE A 15 -15.98 -1.75 -5.55
N SER A 16 -16.41 -3.01 -5.65
CA SER A 16 -17.82 -3.39 -5.50
C SER A 16 -18.44 -2.85 -4.21
N ARG A 17 -19.74 -2.52 -4.30
CA ARG A 17 -20.55 -1.97 -3.20
C ARG A 17 -20.08 -0.60 -2.71
N GLY A 18 -19.51 0.23 -3.59
CA GLY A 18 -19.12 1.61 -3.28
C GLY A 18 -17.91 1.75 -2.35
N ARG A 19 -17.22 0.65 -2.04
CA ARG A 19 -16.04 0.66 -1.18
C ARG A 19 -14.84 1.22 -1.93
N THR A 20 -13.84 1.70 -1.20
CA THR A 20 -12.59 2.20 -1.76
C THR A 20 -11.44 1.29 -1.34
N MET A 21 -10.63 0.91 -2.31
CA MET A 21 -9.36 0.24 -2.13
C MET A 21 -8.23 1.23 -2.42
N ILE A 22 -7.22 1.23 -1.57
CA ILE A 22 -6.00 2.00 -1.76
C ILE A 22 -4.86 0.99 -1.97
N ASP A 23 -4.18 1.10 -3.10
CA ASP A 23 -2.98 0.34 -3.42
C ASP A 23 -1.78 1.30 -3.30
N ALA A 24 -0.68 0.89 -2.67
CA ALA A 24 0.58 1.62 -2.71
C ALA A 24 1.76 0.71 -3.02
N VAL A 25 2.67 1.18 -3.87
CA VAL A 25 3.95 0.52 -4.11
C VAL A 25 4.96 1.07 -3.11
N VAL A 26 5.51 0.19 -2.27
CA VAL A 26 6.50 0.52 -1.25
C VAL A 26 7.81 -0.19 -1.57
N GLY A 27 8.92 0.54 -1.55
CA GLY A 27 10.25 0.01 -1.79
C GLY A 27 11.23 0.39 -0.68
N ASP A 28 12.13 -0.52 -0.35
CA ASP A 28 13.20 -0.31 0.65
C ASP A 28 14.58 -0.07 0.02
N GLY A 29 14.62 0.14 -1.30
CA GLY A 29 15.84 0.27 -2.09
C GLY A 29 16.33 -1.04 -2.70
N SER A 30 15.87 -2.20 -2.22
CA SER A 30 16.24 -3.51 -2.77
C SER A 30 15.05 -4.21 -3.42
N SER A 31 13.88 -4.14 -2.81
CA SER A 31 12.67 -4.82 -3.27
C SER A 31 11.47 -3.87 -3.28
N TYR A 32 10.42 -4.27 -3.99
CA TYR A 32 9.15 -3.57 -4.02
C TYR A 32 8.01 -4.48 -3.59
N LEU A 33 7.09 -3.96 -2.78
CA LEU A 33 5.87 -4.63 -2.34
C LEU A 33 4.66 -3.75 -2.64
N THR A 34 3.55 -4.39 -2.99
CA THR A 34 2.26 -3.71 -3.10
C THR A 34 1.53 -3.85 -1.77
N ALA A 35 1.36 -2.75 -1.07
CA ALA A 35 0.49 -2.66 0.09
C ALA A 35 -0.94 -2.32 -0.35
N VAL A 36 -1.92 -3.02 0.23
CA VAL A 36 -3.34 -2.83 -0.10
C VAL A 36 -4.13 -2.58 1.18
N TRP A 37 -4.95 -1.54 1.17
CA TRP A 37 -5.90 -1.25 2.23
C TRP A 37 -7.32 -1.18 1.69
N PHE A 38 -8.24 -1.82 2.39
CA PHE A 38 -9.69 -1.70 2.18
C PHE A 38 -10.31 -0.57 3.03
N ASN A 39 -9.49 0.37 3.49
CA ASN A 39 -9.88 1.47 4.36
C ASN A 39 -9.70 2.82 3.63
N PRO A 40 -10.77 3.58 3.37
CA PRO A 40 -10.69 4.87 2.65
C PRO A 40 -9.98 5.97 3.43
N TYR A 41 -9.79 5.82 4.74
CA TYR A 41 -9.25 6.87 5.62
C TYR A 41 -7.72 6.84 5.74
N ILE A 42 -7.04 5.86 5.13
CA ILE A 42 -5.59 5.79 5.12
C ILE A 42 -5.01 6.98 4.35
N LYS A 43 -4.13 7.72 5.04
CA LYS A 43 -3.36 8.83 4.46
C LYS A 43 -1.96 8.31 4.13
N VAL A 44 -1.76 8.01 2.86
CA VAL A 44 -0.45 7.65 2.29
C VAL A 44 -0.16 8.57 1.12
N ARG A 45 1.09 9.00 0.96
CA ARG A 45 1.51 9.95 -0.07
C ARG A 45 2.74 9.40 -0.78
N GLU A 46 2.89 9.73 -2.05
CA GLU A 46 4.12 9.41 -2.78
C GLU A 46 5.29 10.19 -2.17
N GLY A 47 6.45 9.54 -2.09
CA GLY A 47 7.67 10.07 -1.46
C GLY A 47 7.72 9.97 0.07
N SER A 48 6.66 9.52 0.76
CA SER A 48 6.70 9.36 2.21
C SER A 48 7.37 8.05 2.62
N GLU A 49 8.20 8.08 3.65
CA GLU A 49 8.62 6.88 4.38
C GLU A 49 7.48 6.35 5.26
N VAL A 50 7.30 5.04 5.24
CA VAL A 50 6.25 4.35 5.99
C VAL A 50 6.78 3.09 6.65
N VAL A 51 6.21 2.76 7.79
CA VAL A 51 6.35 1.44 8.42
C VAL A 51 5.00 0.75 8.37
N LEU A 52 4.94 -0.39 7.71
CA LEU A 52 3.75 -1.18 7.52
C LEU A 52 3.87 -2.49 8.27
N SER A 53 2.82 -2.88 8.99
CA SER A 53 2.71 -4.22 9.55
C SER A 53 1.49 -4.91 8.96
N GLY A 54 1.65 -6.13 8.46
CA GLY A 54 0.56 -6.85 7.83
C GLY A 54 0.88 -8.29 7.44
N LYS A 55 -0.13 -8.93 6.85
CA LYS A 55 -0.02 -10.23 6.20
C LYS A 55 0.56 -10.03 4.80
N VAL A 56 1.52 -10.86 4.43
CA VAL A 56 2.06 -10.88 3.07
C VAL A 56 1.42 -12.04 2.33
N GLU A 57 0.85 -11.74 1.16
CA GLU A 57 0.27 -12.73 0.26
C GLU A 57 0.79 -12.47 -1.15
N ARG A 58 0.98 -13.55 -1.92
CA ARG A 58 1.35 -13.45 -3.33
C ARG A 58 0.06 -13.37 -4.14
N PHE A 59 -0.25 -12.17 -4.65
CA PHE A 59 -1.35 -11.96 -5.58
C PHE A 59 -0.88 -12.19 -7.03
N ARG A 60 -1.70 -12.85 -7.84
CA ARG A 60 -1.43 -13.11 -9.27
C ARG A 60 -2.23 -12.16 -10.15
#